data_AF-A0A402D2S4-F1
#
_entry.id   AF-A0A402D2S4-F1
#
_cell.length_a   1.000
_cell.length_b   1.000
_cell.length_c   1.000
_cell.angle_alpha   90.00
_cell.angle_beta   90.00
_cell.angle_gamma   90.00
#
_symmetry.space_group_name_H-M   'P 1'
#
loop_
_entity.id
_entity.type
_entity.pdbx_description
1 polymer ?
#
loop_
_entity_poly.entity_id
_entity_poly.type
_entity_poly.pdbx_seq_one_letter_code
_entity_poly.pdbx_strand_id
1 'polypeptide(L)'
;MSKSRTLPTLAAALCLAALPLSAVHAKTAHSQGAHGDAQFEYHGQAFTQFLVDSYTENNQTNPRQFYAWFDQATKPFLGSSATLEAALNEKRAELARVSDPQAKAAKEMEIGAWTHKLVKKSIPKFSLDRGYDFTNTVAHGERQCFLQSVLISSMLQKMGMDAGVVMVARNMAGATTNNGHASAILRLSNGKDILVDASEPEPFARHQGLFAFNTQKAGSQYINPVFEGDTGVILYYQGQPTNAKVATAQVRTLSIPFLRSQFEYYRGERTIGGLILTPLTPKGIATEEARLQKSVRLCPQNPLAVYMLGRVSMRMGKKDAAKSQLTAANALYSHAGWVPEGMTEAFREAHR
;
A
#
# COMPACT_ATOMS: atom_id res chain seq x y z
N MET A 1 0.13 -60.80 36.39
CA MET A 1 0.79 -61.80 35.51
C MET A 1 -0.11 -62.07 34.32
N SER A 2 0.49 -62.06 33.13
CA SER A 2 -0.11 -62.34 31.82
C SER A 2 -1.08 -63.52 31.81
N LYS A 3 -2.20 -63.39 31.06
CA LYS A 3 -2.63 -64.39 30.06
C LYS A 3 -3.67 -63.80 29.08
N SER A 4 -3.49 -64.16 27.83
CA SER A 4 -4.22 -63.73 26.64
C SER A 4 -5.23 -64.78 26.15
N ARG A 5 -5.92 -64.43 25.05
CA ARG A 5 -6.75 -65.25 24.10
C ARG A 5 -8.26 -65.24 24.41
N THR A 6 -9.20 -65.17 23.46
CA THR A 6 -9.22 -65.10 21.98
C THR A 6 -10.65 -64.73 21.52
N LEU A 7 -10.76 -64.23 20.28
CA LEU A 7 -11.96 -63.87 19.50
C LEU A 7 -13.03 -64.97 19.38
N PRO A 8 -14.23 -64.59 18.88
CA PRO A 8 -14.56 -65.05 17.52
C PRO A 8 -15.15 -63.98 16.59
N THR A 9 -14.92 -64.24 15.31
CA THR A 9 -15.40 -63.62 14.08
C THR A 9 -16.89 -63.84 13.83
N LEU A 10 -17.58 -62.84 13.26
CA LEU A 10 -18.70 -63.07 12.33
C LEU A 10 -18.86 -61.90 11.36
N ALA A 11 -18.99 -62.25 10.08
CA ALA A 11 -19.02 -61.41 8.90
C ALA A 11 -20.46 -61.11 8.45
N ALA A 12 -20.71 -59.91 7.92
CA ALA A 12 -21.79 -59.52 6.98
C ALA A 12 -21.87 -57.97 6.97
N ALA A 13 -22.17 -57.24 5.90
CA ALA A 13 -22.32 -57.48 4.48
C ALA A 13 -22.20 -56.07 3.84
N LEU A 14 -21.52 -55.97 2.71
CA LEU A 14 -21.44 -54.76 1.90
C LEU A 14 -22.84 -54.43 1.33
N CYS A 15 -23.33 -53.22 1.60
CA CYS A 15 -24.35 -52.58 0.76
C CYS A 15 -23.75 -51.29 0.19
N LEU A 16 -23.36 -51.35 -1.09
CA LEU A 16 -23.09 -50.18 -1.93
C LEU A 16 -24.40 -49.44 -2.16
N ALA A 17 -24.53 -48.24 -1.59
CA ALA A 17 -25.46 -47.23 -2.09
C ALA A 17 -24.64 -46.15 -2.80
N ALA A 18 -24.69 -46.17 -4.13
CA ALA A 18 -24.14 -45.12 -4.98
C ALA A 18 -24.96 -43.84 -4.78
N LEU A 19 -24.33 -42.81 -4.19
CA LEU A 19 -24.85 -41.45 -4.20
C LEU A 19 -24.25 -40.71 -5.40
N PRO A 20 -25.04 -39.91 -6.14
CA PRO A 20 -24.57 -39.20 -7.31
C PRO A 20 -23.55 -38.13 -6.90
N LEU A 21 -22.38 -38.15 -7.57
CA LEU A 21 -21.44 -37.04 -7.60
C LEU A 21 -22.13 -35.82 -8.22
N SER A 22 -22.79 -35.03 -7.40
CA SER A 22 -23.09 -33.64 -7.74
C SER A 22 -21.77 -32.89 -7.68
N ALA A 23 -21.20 -32.60 -8.85
CA ALA A 23 -20.05 -31.75 -9.04
C ALA A 23 -20.33 -30.37 -8.43
N VAL A 24 -19.93 -30.21 -7.17
CA VAL A 24 -19.72 -28.90 -6.56
C VAL A 24 -18.61 -28.27 -7.38
N HIS A 25 -19.00 -27.36 -8.27
CA HIS A 25 -18.10 -26.36 -8.84
C HIS A 25 -17.53 -25.58 -7.66
N ALA A 26 -16.40 -26.04 -7.14
CA ALA A 26 -15.54 -25.27 -6.28
C ALA A 26 -15.12 -24.07 -7.12
N LYS A 27 -15.83 -22.94 -6.93
CA LYS A 27 -15.29 -21.62 -7.21
C LYS A 27 -13.94 -21.59 -6.52
N THR A 28 -12.89 -21.69 -7.31
CA THR A 28 -11.52 -21.36 -6.92
C THR A 28 -11.58 -19.99 -6.25
N ALA A 29 -11.53 -20.00 -4.92
CA ALA A 29 -11.26 -18.82 -4.14
C ALA A 29 -9.90 -18.32 -4.62
N HIS A 30 -9.89 -17.26 -5.42
CA HIS A 30 -8.68 -16.51 -5.70
C HIS A 30 -8.08 -16.13 -4.35
N SER A 31 -6.89 -16.65 -4.07
CA SER A 31 -6.04 -16.20 -2.97
C SER A 31 -5.67 -14.74 -3.23
N GLN A 32 -6.58 -13.82 -2.89
CA GLN A 32 -6.31 -12.40 -2.99
C GLN A 32 -5.20 -12.03 -2.00
N GLY A 33 -4.04 -11.66 -2.54
CA GLY A 33 -3.31 -10.49 -2.05
C GLY A 33 -2.34 -10.67 -0.87
N ALA A 34 -1.79 -11.86 -0.60
CA ALA A 34 -0.66 -11.97 0.32
C ALA A 34 0.67 -11.47 -0.30
N HIS A 35 0.78 -11.48 -1.64
CA HIS A 35 2.02 -11.26 -2.38
C HIS A 35 1.80 -10.24 -3.52
N GLY A 36 2.15 -8.97 -3.29
CA GLY A 36 2.15 -7.90 -4.31
C GLY A 36 0.81 -7.60 -5.01
N ASP A 37 0.83 -6.67 -5.98
CA ASP A 37 -0.24 -6.39 -6.96
C ASP A 37 -1.63 -6.13 -6.37
N ALA A 38 -1.73 -5.21 -5.40
CA ALA A 38 -3.01 -4.86 -4.82
C ALA A 38 -4.00 -4.33 -5.89
N GLN A 39 -5.16 -4.97 -5.99
CA GLN A 39 -6.29 -4.52 -6.82
C GLN A 39 -7.33 -3.83 -5.94
N PHE A 40 -7.56 -2.54 -6.20
CA PHE A 40 -8.44 -1.64 -5.47
C PHE A 40 -8.94 -0.53 -6.40
N GLU A 41 -9.57 -0.91 -7.51
CA GLU A 41 -10.20 0.03 -8.44
C GLU A 41 -11.15 1.01 -7.73
N TYR A 42 -11.25 2.24 -8.24
CA TYR A 42 -12.21 3.22 -7.76
C TYR A 42 -13.65 2.66 -7.86
N HIS A 43 -14.47 2.86 -6.82
CA HIS A 43 -15.75 2.16 -6.58
C HIS A 43 -15.67 0.63 -6.39
N GLY A 44 -14.48 0.02 -6.40
CA GLY A 44 -14.28 -1.40 -6.12
C GLY A 44 -14.28 -1.72 -4.62
N GLN A 45 -14.58 -2.99 -4.29
CA GLN A 45 -14.73 -3.46 -2.90
C GLN A 45 -13.52 -3.12 -2.01
N ALA A 46 -12.29 -3.38 -2.49
CA ALA A 46 -11.09 -3.13 -1.71
C ALA A 46 -10.84 -1.63 -1.48
N PHE A 47 -11.13 -0.78 -2.47
CA PHE A 47 -11.04 0.67 -2.28
C PHE A 47 -12.12 1.19 -1.32
N THR A 48 -13.36 0.70 -1.45
CA THR A 48 -14.44 1.00 -0.49
C THR A 48 -14.06 0.58 0.93
N GLN A 49 -13.32 -0.52 1.11
CA GLN A 49 -12.84 -0.91 2.43
C GLN A 49 -11.91 0.13 3.07
N PHE A 50 -11.05 0.82 2.30
CA PHE A 50 -10.25 1.93 2.85
C PHE A 50 -11.12 3.07 3.37
N LEU A 51 -12.22 3.38 2.66
CA LEU A 51 -13.20 4.38 3.10
C LEU A 51 -13.95 3.91 4.34
N VAL A 52 -14.40 2.65 4.38
CA VAL A 52 -15.06 2.06 5.56
C VAL A 52 -14.14 2.15 6.78
N ASP A 53 -12.87 1.74 6.62
CA ASP A 53 -11.88 1.82 7.69
C ASP A 53 -11.73 3.29 8.15
N SER A 54 -11.55 4.23 7.22
CA SER A 54 -11.46 5.68 7.50
C SER A 54 -12.64 6.22 8.31
N TYR A 55 -13.87 5.92 7.87
CA TYR A 55 -15.08 6.42 8.50
C TYR A 55 -15.31 5.78 9.88
N THR A 56 -15.10 4.47 10.00
CA THR A 56 -15.20 3.75 11.27
C THR A 56 -14.27 4.33 12.32
N GLU A 57 -13.02 4.60 11.95
CA GLU A 57 -12.02 5.16 12.88
C GLU A 57 -12.31 6.59 13.34
N ASN A 58 -13.20 7.29 12.63
CA ASN A 58 -13.63 8.63 12.96
C ASN A 58 -15.09 8.68 13.46
N ASN A 59 -15.65 7.53 13.87
CA ASN A 59 -17.04 7.40 14.35
C ASN A 59 -18.10 7.90 13.35
N GLN A 60 -17.83 7.76 12.05
CA GLN A 60 -18.77 8.07 10.97
C GLN A 60 -19.25 6.77 10.31
N THR A 61 -20.47 6.77 9.79
CA THR A 61 -21.12 5.54 9.29
C THR A 61 -21.38 5.54 7.78
N ASN A 62 -21.16 6.65 7.08
CA ASN A 62 -21.50 6.78 5.66
C ASN A 62 -20.26 7.01 4.76
N PRO A 63 -19.49 5.95 4.43
CA PRO A 63 -18.33 6.06 3.55
C PRO A 63 -18.67 6.53 2.13
N ARG A 64 -19.95 6.48 1.70
CA ARG A 64 -20.38 6.99 0.39
C ARG A 64 -20.29 8.51 0.28
N GLN A 65 -20.23 9.21 1.41
CA GLN A 65 -20.06 10.66 1.42
C GLN A 65 -18.75 11.08 0.74
N PHE A 66 -17.68 10.27 0.82
CA PHE A 66 -16.45 10.52 0.08
C PHE A 66 -16.67 10.54 -1.43
N TYR A 67 -17.38 9.55 -1.98
CA TYR A 67 -17.65 9.48 -3.42
C TYR A 67 -18.45 10.69 -3.89
N ALA A 68 -19.55 11.03 -3.21
CA ALA A 68 -20.37 12.19 -3.55
C ALA A 68 -19.57 13.51 -3.49
N TRP A 69 -18.74 13.66 -2.45
CA TRP A 69 -17.87 14.82 -2.30
C TRP A 69 -16.83 14.90 -3.43
N PHE A 70 -16.18 13.79 -3.76
CA PHE A 70 -15.12 13.76 -4.75
C PHE A 70 -15.66 13.95 -6.18
N ASP A 71 -16.82 13.41 -6.51
CA ASP A 71 -17.52 13.67 -7.77
C ASP A 71 -17.79 15.17 -7.95
N GLN A 72 -18.25 15.84 -6.90
CA GLN A 72 -18.50 17.29 -6.94
C GLN A 72 -17.18 18.09 -7.03
N ALA A 73 -16.16 17.69 -6.28
CA ALA A 73 -14.85 18.37 -6.26
C ALA A 73 -14.11 18.25 -7.60
N THR A 74 -14.28 17.13 -8.32
CA THR A 74 -13.62 16.87 -9.60
C THR A 74 -14.33 17.51 -10.79
N LYS A 75 -15.64 17.77 -10.69
CA LYS A 75 -16.50 18.30 -11.76
C LYS A 75 -15.88 19.44 -12.60
N PRO A 76 -15.24 20.48 -12.02
CA PRO A 76 -14.64 21.57 -12.80
C PRO A 76 -13.45 21.16 -13.70
N PHE A 77 -12.93 19.95 -13.51
CA PHE A 77 -11.68 19.48 -14.13
C PHE A 77 -11.89 18.28 -15.08
N LEU A 78 -13.14 17.84 -15.29
CA LEU A 78 -13.47 16.68 -16.12
C LEU A 78 -13.56 16.99 -17.62
N GLY A 79 -13.46 18.26 -18.02
CA GLY A 79 -13.66 18.66 -19.40
C GLY A 79 -15.13 18.54 -19.82
N SER A 80 -15.40 17.81 -20.91
CA SER A 80 -16.75 17.56 -21.42
C SER A 80 -17.51 16.46 -20.68
N SER A 81 -16.83 15.67 -19.86
CA SER A 81 -17.44 14.55 -19.15
C SER A 81 -18.35 15.03 -18.01
N ALA A 82 -19.58 14.49 -17.95
CA ALA A 82 -20.60 14.93 -16.99
C ALA A 82 -20.33 14.47 -15.54
N THR A 83 -19.65 13.33 -15.36
CA THR A 83 -19.32 12.74 -14.05
C THR A 83 -17.91 12.16 -14.08
N LEU A 84 -17.31 11.97 -12.90
CA LEU A 84 -15.98 11.34 -12.78
C LEU A 84 -16.00 9.93 -13.37
N GLU A 85 -17.02 9.13 -13.04
CA GLU A 85 -17.19 7.79 -13.58
C GLU A 85 -17.24 7.79 -15.12
N ALA A 86 -17.93 8.75 -15.75
CA ALA A 86 -17.94 8.90 -17.20
C ALA A 86 -16.54 9.22 -17.76
N ALA A 87 -15.80 10.14 -17.13
CA ALA A 87 -14.45 10.50 -17.54
C ALA A 87 -13.46 9.32 -17.44
N LEU A 88 -13.57 8.51 -16.38
CA LEU A 88 -12.75 7.30 -16.22
C LEU A 88 -13.10 6.24 -17.29
N ASN A 89 -14.39 6.03 -17.57
CA ASN A 89 -14.82 5.09 -18.59
C ASN A 89 -14.45 5.54 -20.02
N GLU A 90 -14.50 6.84 -20.31
CA GLU A 90 -14.03 7.42 -21.57
C GLU A 90 -12.55 7.13 -21.79
N LYS A 91 -11.71 7.40 -20.79
CA LYS A 91 -10.26 7.12 -20.84
C LYS A 91 -9.95 5.63 -20.99
N ARG A 92 -10.71 4.76 -20.32
CA ARG A 92 -10.61 3.31 -20.50
C ARG A 92 -10.90 2.92 -21.95
N ALA A 93 -11.97 3.47 -22.53
CA ALA A 93 -12.34 3.20 -23.91
C ALA A 93 -11.31 3.75 -24.92
N GLU A 94 -10.73 4.92 -24.67
CA GLU A 94 -9.61 5.46 -25.44
C GLU A 94 -8.40 4.52 -25.42
N LEU A 95 -7.96 4.10 -24.23
CA LEU A 95 -6.83 3.16 -24.06
C LEU A 95 -7.06 1.83 -24.76
N ALA A 96 -8.29 1.30 -24.72
CA ALA A 96 -8.62 0.03 -25.35
C ALA A 96 -8.53 0.07 -26.90
N ARG A 97 -8.61 1.26 -27.51
CA ARG A 97 -8.48 1.43 -28.97
C ARG A 97 -7.03 1.53 -29.45
N VAL A 98 -6.06 1.70 -28.55
CA VAL A 98 -4.64 1.81 -28.91
C VAL A 98 -4.00 0.42 -28.84
N SER A 99 -3.67 -0.16 -29.99
CA SER A 99 -3.05 -1.49 -30.06
C SER A 99 -1.52 -1.47 -30.00
N ASP A 100 -0.89 -0.42 -30.54
CA ASP A 100 0.57 -0.29 -30.50
C ASP A 100 1.06 -0.03 -29.07
N PRO A 101 1.97 -0.86 -28.51
CA PRO A 101 2.42 -0.72 -27.12
C PRO A 101 3.11 0.60 -26.79
N GLN A 102 3.82 1.22 -27.75
CA GLN A 102 4.51 2.50 -27.51
C GLN A 102 3.51 3.66 -27.51
N ALA A 103 2.60 3.70 -28.48
CA ALA A 103 1.51 4.67 -28.51
C ALA A 103 0.61 4.52 -27.26
N LYS A 104 0.35 3.28 -26.83
CA LYS A 104 -0.43 3.02 -25.63
C LYS A 104 0.29 3.50 -24.38
N ALA A 105 1.60 3.24 -24.25
CA ALA A 105 2.42 3.78 -23.17
C ALA A 105 2.41 5.31 -23.10
N ALA A 106 2.50 6.00 -24.25
CA ALA A 106 2.39 7.46 -24.30
C ALA A 106 1.03 7.96 -23.80
N LYS A 107 -0.06 7.29 -24.21
CA LYS A 107 -1.42 7.61 -23.75
C LYS A 107 -1.60 7.31 -22.25
N GLU A 108 -1.00 6.25 -21.75
CA GLU A 108 -1.00 5.91 -20.33
C GLU A 108 -0.30 6.98 -19.50
N MET A 109 0.83 7.50 -19.97
CA MET A 109 1.49 8.64 -19.34
C MET A 109 0.63 9.91 -19.35
N GLU A 110 -0.01 10.24 -20.48
CA GLU A 110 -0.96 11.37 -20.57
C GLU A 110 -2.07 11.26 -19.52
N ILE A 111 -2.65 10.06 -19.39
CA ILE A 111 -3.70 9.77 -18.41
C ILE A 111 -3.14 9.87 -16.98
N GLY A 112 -1.94 9.34 -16.71
CA GLY A 112 -1.27 9.49 -15.42
C GLY A 112 -1.08 10.96 -15.02
N ALA A 113 -0.62 11.80 -15.95
CA ALA A 113 -0.49 13.24 -15.74
C ALA A 113 -1.84 13.95 -15.52
N TRP A 114 -2.89 13.51 -16.23
CA TRP A 114 -4.25 14.00 -15.99
C TRP A 114 -4.76 13.63 -14.59
N THR A 115 -4.58 12.37 -14.16
CA THR A 115 -5.02 11.89 -12.84
C THR A 115 -4.30 12.62 -11.71
N HIS A 116 -2.99 12.86 -11.86
CA HIS A 116 -2.20 13.73 -10.96
C HIS A 116 -2.85 15.11 -10.81
N LYS A 117 -3.08 15.80 -11.93
CA LYS A 117 -3.64 17.16 -11.94
C LYS A 117 -5.05 17.17 -11.36
N LEU A 118 -5.87 16.17 -11.68
CA LEU A 118 -7.23 16.03 -11.17
C LEU A 118 -7.24 15.95 -9.64
N VAL A 119 -6.47 15.03 -9.05
CA VAL A 119 -6.41 14.87 -7.59
C VAL A 119 -5.86 16.12 -6.92
N LYS A 120 -4.76 16.66 -7.46
CA LYS A 120 -4.09 17.84 -6.91
C LYS A 120 -4.97 19.07 -6.92
N LYS A 121 -5.76 19.29 -7.97
CA LYS A 121 -6.70 20.42 -8.07
C LYS A 121 -7.98 20.21 -7.28
N SER A 122 -8.49 18.98 -7.19
CA SER A 122 -9.73 18.68 -6.47
C SER A 122 -9.55 18.64 -4.95
N ILE A 123 -8.34 18.34 -4.47
CA ILE A 123 -7.99 18.31 -3.06
C ILE A 123 -6.74 19.19 -2.85
N PRO A 124 -6.89 20.53 -2.83
CA PRO A 124 -5.74 21.43 -2.96
C PRO A 124 -4.83 21.47 -1.73
N LYS A 125 -5.35 21.21 -0.53
CA LYS A 125 -4.60 21.38 0.72
C LYS A 125 -3.77 20.14 1.03
N PHE A 126 -2.45 20.28 1.05
CA PHE A 126 -1.56 19.24 1.55
C PHE A 126 -1.42 19.36 3.08
N SER A 127 -1.56 18.25 3.80
CA SER A 127 -1.54 18.21 5.26
C SER A 127 -0.85 16.94 5.73
N LEU A 128 0.29 17.10 6.44
CA LEU A 128 0.97 15.97 7.09
C LEU A 128 0.26 15.52 8.37
N ASP A 129 -0.56 16.38 8.96
CA ASP A 129 -1.18 16.10 10.27
C ASP A 129 -2.47 15.28 10.15
N ARG A 130 -3.21 15.44 9.04
CA ARG A 130 -4.54 14.86 8.86
C ARG A 130 -4.81 14.29 7.48
N GLY A 131 -4.03 14.68 6.48
CA GLY A 131 -4.32 14.39 5.06
C GLY A 131 -4.23 12.91 4.66
N TYR A 132 -3.81 12.02 5.57
CA TYR A 132 -3.83 10.57 5.33
C TYR A 132 -5.23 9.95 5.39
N ASP A 133 -6.25 10.63 5.93
CA ASP A 133 -7.57 10.03 6.18
C ASP A 133 -8.67 10.58 5.25
N PHE A 134 -9.49 9.71 4.68
CA PHE A 134 -10.53 10.08 3.71
C PHE A 134 -11.64 10.96 4.32
N THR A 135 -11.96 10.77 5.60
CA THR A 135 -12.85 11.66 6.34
C THR A 135 -12.32 13.10 6.37
N ASN A 136 -11.01 13.30 6.50
CA ASN A 136 -10.38 14.63 6.50
C ASN A 136 -10.34 15.24 5.10
N THR A 137 -10.29 14.43 4.05
CA THR A 137 -10.51 14.93 2.69
C THR A 137 -11.88 15.56 2.55
N VAL A 138 -12.94 14.89 3.01
CA VAL A 138 -14.31 15.42 2.96
C VAL A 138 -14.49 16.65 3.86
N ALA A 139 -13.99 16.58 5.10
CA ALA A 139 -14.21 17.63 6.09
C ALA A 139 -13.38 18.90 5.83
N HIS A 140 -12.17 18.76 5.27
CA HIS A 140 -11.19 19.85 5.22
C HIS A 140 -10.61 20.13 3.82
N GLY A 141 -10.86 19.26 2.85
CA GLY A 141 -10.22 19.31 1.53
C GLY A 141 -8.72 19.00 1.60
N GLU A 142 -8.33 18.13 2.54
CA GLU A 142 -6.93 17.80 2.82
C GLU A 142 -6.50 16.46 2.23
N ARG A 143 -5.25 16.40 1.77
CA ARG A 143 -4.57 15.19 1.29
C ARG A 143 -3.15 15.09 1.83
N GLN A 144 -2.63 13.88 1.84
CA GLN A 144 -1.24 13.53 2.10
C GLN A 144 -0.77 12.56 1.00
N CYS A 145 0.54 12.40 0.88
CA CYS A 145 1.21 11.53 -0.08
C CYS A 145 0.64 10.11 -0.18
N PHE A 146 0.29 9.49 0.93
CA PHE A 146 -0.20 8.11 0.92
C PHE A 146 -1.64 8.02 0.40
N LEU A 147 -2.56 8.82 0.96
CA LEU A 147 -3.96 8.83 0.53
C LEU A 147 -4.09 9.17 -0.96
N GLN A 148 -3.38 10.20 -1.44
CA GLN A 148 -3.46 10.58 -2.85
C GLN A 148 -2.88 9.48 -3.76
N SER A 149 -1.86 8.74 -3.33
CA SER A 149 -1.28 7.65 -4.13
C SER A 149 -2.25 6.47 -4.26
N VAL A 150 -2.97 6.16 -3.17
CA VAL A 150 -4.07 5.18 -3.18
C VAL A 150 -5.20 5.65 -4.11
N LEU A 151 -5.58 6.93 -4.04
CA LEU A 151 -6.65 7.48 -4.88
C LEU A 151 -6.27 7.56 -6.38
N ILE A 152 -5.04 7.96 -6.70
CA ILE A 152 -4.52 7.97 -8.07
C ILE A 152 -4.52 6.54 -8.62
N SER A 153 -3.94 5.59 -7.87
CA SER A 153 -3.86 4.19 -8.30
C SER A 153 -5.23 3.57 -8.53
N SER A 154 -6.21 3.83 -7.65
CA SER A 154 -7.56 3.28 -7.79
C SER A 154 -8.26 3.78 -9.06
N MET A 155 -8.09 5.06 -9.40
CA MET A 155 -8.62 5.61 -10.65
C MET A 155 -7.89 5.04 -11.88
N LEU A 156 -6.57 4.89 -11.84
CA LEU A 156 -5.79 4.28 -12.93
C LEU A 156 -6.22 2.82 -13.18
N GLN A 157 -6.38 2.03 -12.10
CA GLN A 157 -6.86 0.66 -12.20
C GLN A 157 -8.29 0.59 -12.76
N LYS A 158 -9.19 1.52 -12.35
CA LYS A 158 -10.55 1.62 -12.91
C LYS A 158 -10.53 1.87 -14.42
N MET A 159 -9.52 2.58 -14.91
CA MET A 159 -9.28 2.80 -16.34
C MET A 159 -8.63 1.61 -17.06
N GLY A 160 -8.40 0.48 -16.37
CA GLY A 160 -7.83 -0.74 -16.91
C GLY A 160 -6.30 -0.77 -16.97
N MET A 161 -5.62 0.08 -16.19
CA MET A 161 -4.16 0.20 -16.19
C MET A 161 -3.54 -0.58 -15.02
N ASP A 162 -2.33 -1.11 -15.22
CA ASP A 162 -1.56 -1.76 -14.15
C ASP A 162 -0.90 -0.69 -13.26
N ALA A 163 -1.55 -0.36 -12.15
CA ALA A 163 -1.08 0.66 -11.22
C ALA A 163 -1.20 0.19 -9.77
N GLY A 164 -0.48 0.85 -8.86
CA GLY A 164 -0.62 0.63 -7.42
C GLY A 164 0.34 1.52 -6.64
N VAL A 165 0.56 1.20 -5.36
CA VAL A 165 1.36 2.06 -4.47
C VAL A 165 2.70 1.42 -4.14
N VAL A 166 3.73 2.26 -4.11
CA VAL A 166 5.06 1.97 -3.56
C VAL A 166 5.38 2.98 -2.46
N MET A 167 6.17 2.58 -1.47
CA MET A 167 6.73 3.54 -0.52
C MET A 167 8.02 4.11 -1.09
N VAL A 168 8.34 5.35 -0.73
CA VAL A 168 9.57 6.03 -1.09
C VAL A 168 10.51 5.92 0.10
N ALA A 169 11.72 5.42 -0.16
CA ALA A 169 12.82 5.29 0.81
C ALA A 169 13.83 6.43 0.70
N ARG A 170 13.95 7.02 -0.49
CA ARG A 170 14.80 8.18 -0.78
C ARG A 170 14.12 9.10 -1.78
N ASN A 171 13.98 10.38 -1.44
CA ASN A 171 13.30 11.35 -2.30
C ASN A 171 14.17 11.78 -3.50
N MET A 172 13.66 12.69 -4.34
CA MET A 172 14.37 13.20 -5.51
C MET A 172 15.68 13.94 -5.19
N ALA A 173 15.78 14.54 -4.00
CA ALA A 173 16.97 15.23 -3.51
C ALA A 173 17.99 14.29 -2.84
N GLY A 174 17.71 12.99 -2.78
CA GLY A 174 18.58 12.00 -2.15
C GLY A 174 18.39 11.86 -0.63
N ALA A 175 17.45 12.60 -0.02
CA ALA A 175 17.19 12.50 1.40
C ALA A 175 16.38 11.23 1.72
N THR A 176 16.81 10.54 2.77
CA THR A 176 16.15 9.33 3.29
C THR A 176 14.82 9.68 3.94
N THR A 177 13.76 8.97 3.57
CA THR A 177 12.41 9.14 4.11
C THR A 177 11.99 7.97 5.00
N ASN A 178 12.70 6.84 4.95
CA ASN A 178 12.37 5.61 5.67
C ASN A 178 10.89 5.18 5.48
N ASN A 179 10.43 5.09 4.22
CA ASN A 179 9.03 4.79 3.88
C ASN A 179 8.01 5.82 4.42
N GLY A 180 8.44 7.02 4.83
CA GLY A 180 7.54 8.10 5.26
C GLY A 180 6.78 8.79 4.12
N HIS A 181 7.16 8.53 2.87
CA HIS A 181 6.51 9.06 1.66
C HIS A 181 6.04 7.92 0.76
N ALA A 182 5.06 8.17 -0.11
CA ALA A 182 4.48 7.19 -1.00
C ALA A 182 4.15 7.81 -2.36
N SER A 183 4.19 6.98 -3.40
CA SER A 183 3.88 7.37 -4.77
C SER A 183 3.03 6.29 -5.44
N ALA A 184 2.18 6.68 -6.38
CA ALA A 184 1.56 5.73 -7.29
C ALA A 184 2.60 5.32 -8.34
N ILE A 185 2.71 4.03 -8.62
CA ILE A 185 3.46 3.50 -9.75
C ILE A 185 2.48 3.04 -10.82
N LEU A 186 2.77 3.35 -12.08
CA LEU A 186 2.04 2.93 -13.25
C LEU A 186 2.99 2.13 -14.14
N ARG A 187 2.61 0.89 -14.45
CA ARG A 187 3.29 0.07 -15.44
C ARG A 187 2.73 0.37 -16.81
N LEU A 188 3.63 0.74 -17.71
CA LEU A 188 3.32 1.09 -19.08
C LEU A 188 3.28 -0.16 -19.96
N SER A 189 2.45 -0.12 -20.99
CA SER A 189 2.25 -1.19 -21.97
C SER A 189 3.52 -1.57 -22.74
N ASN A 190 4.54 -0.71 -22.75
CA ASN A 190 5.86 -1.00 -23.33
C ASN A 190 6.84 -1.69 -22.33
N GLY A 191 6.36 -2.10 -21.15
CA GLY A 191 7.14 -2.80 -20.14
C GLY A 191 8.01 -1.89 -19.26
N LYS A 192 7.90 -0.56 -19.38
CA LYS A 192 8.55 0.40 -18.50
C LYS A 192 7.62 0.80 -17.34
N ASP A 193 8.15 1.39 -16.29
CA ASP A 193 7.35 1.90 -15.16
C ASP A 193 7.45 3.44 -15.08
N ILE A 194 6.50 4.10 -14.43
CA ILE A 194 6.55 5.54 -14.13
C ILE A 194 5.92 5.83 -12.77
N LEU A 195 6.42 6.83 -12.06
CA LEU A 195 5.83 7.29 -10.80
C LEU A 195 4.88 8.46 -11.04
N VAL A 196 3.68 8.40 -10.49
CA VAL A 196 2.68 9.47 -10.53
C VAL A 196 2.48 10.02 -9.12
N ASP A 197 2.98 11.22 -8.84
CA ASP A 197 3.06 11.76 -7.47
C ASP A 197 2.47 13.16 -7.33
N ALA A 198 1.26 13.26 -6.75
CA ALA A 198 0.60 14.54 -6.54
C ALA A 198 1.20 15.40 -5.41
N SER A 199 2.23 14.93 -4.68
CA SER A 199 2.99 15.75 -3.74
C SER A 199 3.90 16.71 -4.51
N GLU A 200 4.37 16.29 -5.68
CA GLU A 200 5.31 17.05 -6.49
C GLU A 200 4.60 18.04 -7.43
N PRO A 201 5.24 19.17 -7.78
CA PRO A 201 4.70 20.11 -8.76
C PRO A 201 4.36 19.45 -10.10
N GLU A 202 5.31 18.67 -10.62
CA GLU A 202 5.19 17.92 -11.86
C GLU A 202 4.64 16.50 -11.63
N PRO A 203 4.00 15.89 -12.63
CA PRO A 203 3.32 14.60 -12.45
C PRO A 203 4.28 13.42 -12.19
N PHE A 204 5.46 13.46 -12.79
CA PHE A 204 6.36 12.31 -12.82
C PHE A 204 7.58 12.53 -11.92
N ALA A 205 7.52 11.93 -10.72
CA ALA A 205 8.58 12.04 -9.74
C ALA A 205 9.76 11.12 -10.06
N ARG A 206 10.97 11.55 -9.70
CA ARG A 206 12.22 10.79 -9.87
C ARG A 206 12.84 10.39 -8.54
N HIS A 207 12.02 9.81 -7.66
CA HIS A 207 12.48 9.36 -6.34
C HIS A 207 13.62 8.35 -6.50
N GLN A 208 14.69 8.55 -5.73
CA GLN A 208 15.94 7.79 -5.91
C GLN A 208 15.92 6.41 -5.23
N GLY A 209 14.93 6.14 -4.39
CA GLY A 209 14.79 4.86 -3.70
C GLY A 209 13.33 4.57 -3.36
N LEU A 210 12.91 3.34 -3.66
CA LEU A 210 11.56 2.83 -3.44
C LEU A 210 11.60 1.57 -2.57
N PHE A 211 10.47 1.26 -1.96
CA PHE A 211 10.18 0.01 -1.29
C PHE A 211 8.93 -0.61 -1.92
N ALA A 212 9.12 -1.77 -2.52
CA ALA A 212 8.12 -2.46 -3.34
C ALA A 212 8.29 -3.98 -3.20
N PHE A 213 7.33 -4.77 -3.71
CA PHE A 213 7.44 -6.22 -3.68
C PHE A 213 8.30 -6.73 -4.85
N ASN A 214 9.29 -7.58 -4.58
CA ASN A 214 10.10 -8.23 -5.60
C ASN A 214 9.67 -9.71 -5.71
N THR A 215 9.13 -10.07 -6.87
CA THR A 215 8.67 -11.44 -7.17
C THR A 215 9.80 -12.47 -7.17
N GLN A 216 11.01 -12.10 -7.62
CA GLN A 216 12.16 -13.00 -7.64
C GLN A 216 12.64 -13.36 -6.22
N LYS A 217 12.51 -12.42 -5.28
CA LYS A 217 12.85 -12.63 -3.86
C LYS A 217 11.66 -13.10 -3.02
N ALA A 218 10.46 -13.18 -3.61
CA ALA A 218 9.20 -13.46 -2.93
C ALA A 218 8.97 -12.57 -1.68
N GLY A 219 9.38 -11.30 -1.74
CA GLY A 219 9.35 -10.41 -0.58
C GLY A 219 9.55 -8.94 -0.93
N SER A 220 9.23 -8.06 0.02
CA SER A 220 9.46 -6.62 -0.14
C SER A 220 10.95 -6.29 -0.12
N GLN A 221 11.36 -5.35 -0.96
CA GLN A 221 12.76 -4.97 -1.13
C GLN A 221 12.91 -3.46 -1.36
N TYR A 222 14.01 -2.90 -0.87
CA TYR A 222 14.50 -1.59 -1.30
C TYR A 222 15.16 -1.67 -2.68
N ILE A 223 14.73 -0.79 -3.57
CA ILE A 223 15.15 -0.74 -4.96
C ILE A 223 15.39 0.72 -5.39
N ASN A 224 16.41 0.96 -6.21
CA ASN A 224 16.68 2.29 -6.77
C ASN A 224 16.26 2.30 -8.24
N PRO A 225 15.31 3.15 -8.66
CA PRO A 225 14.93 3.23 -10.07
C PRO A 225 16.07 3.79 -10.92
N VAL A 226 16.21 3.28 -12.13
CA VAL A 226 17.09 3.84 -13.16
C VAL A 226 16.21 4.47 -14.24
N PHE A 227 16.35 5.79 -14.40
CA PHE A 227 15.48 6.60 -15.25
C PHE A 227 16.03 6.80 -16.66
N GLU A 228 15.14 6.93 -17.64
CA GLU A 228 15.42 7.35 -19.01
C GLU A 228 15.52 8.88 -19.07
N GLY A 229 16.75 9.40 -18.89
CA GLY A 229 17.01 10.84 -18.91
C GLY A 229 16.12 11.61 -17.92
N ASP A 230 15.50 12.69 -18.39
CA ASP A 230 14.64 13.56 -17.58
C ASP A 230 13.14 13.23 -17.65
N THR A 231 12.76 12.18 -18.37
CA THR A 231 11.33 11.86 -18.65
C THR A 231 10.55 11.33 -17.44
N GLY A 232 11.25 10.84 -16.41
CA GLY A 232 10.66 10.13 -15.27
C GLY A 232 10.30 8.68 -15.56
N VAL A 233 10.50 8.20 -16.79
CA VAL A 233 10.29 6.79 -17.16
C VAL A 233 11.40 5.93 -16.56
N ILE A 234 11.01 4.84 -15.90
CA ILE A 234 11.90 3.87 -15.25
C ILE A 234 12.17 2.74 -16.23
N LEU A 235 13.46 2.53 -16.54
CA LEU A 235 13.92 1.46 -17.43
C LEU A 235 14.08 0.12 -16.71
N TYR A 236 14.59 0.16 -15.48
CA TYR A 236 14.79 -0.98 -14.59
C TYR A 236 15.10 -0.46 -13.18
N TYR A 237 15.32 -1.38 -12.24
CA TYR A 237 15.71 -1.05 -10.88
C TYR A 237 17.05 -1.69 -10.49
N GLN A 238 17.74 -1.08 -9.54
CA GLN A 238 18.89 -1.67 -8.84
C GLN A 238 18.43 -2.15 -7.47
N GLY A 239 18.49 -3.46 -7.25
CA GLY A 239 18.09 -4.08 -5.99
C GLY A 239 19.15 -3.91 -4.90
N GLN A 240 18.75 -3.40 -3.74
CA GLN A 240 19.63 -3.29 -2.58
C GLN A 240 19.80 -4.64 -1.86
N PRO A 241 20.98 -4.91 -1.26
CA PRO A 241 22.18 -4.05 -1.20
C PRO A 241 23.14 -4.26 -2.40
N THR A 242 22.85 -5.23 -3.27
CA THR A 242 23.79 -5.73 -4.30
C THR A 242 23.92 -4.86 -5.55
N ASN A 243 23.04 -3.87 -5.74
CA ASN A 243 22.82 -3.15 -7.00
C ASN A 243 22.53 -4.05 -8.21
N ALA A 244 22.12 -5.31 -7.98
CA ALA A 244 21.73 -6.23 -9.04
C ALA A 244 20.56 -5.64 -9.83
N LYS A 245 20.61 -5.76 -11.15
CA LYS A 245 19.54 -5.30 -12.03
C LYS A 245 18.27 -6.12 -11.78
N VAL A 246 17.17 -5.43 -11.51
CA VAL A 246 15.81 -5.98 -11.34
C VAL A 246 14.96 -5.41 -12.46
N ALA A 247 14.34 -6.30 -13.24
CA ALA A 247 13.45 -5.87 -14.32
C ALA A 247 12.15 -5.28 -13.75
N THR A 248 11.56 -4.32 -14.46
CA THR A 248 10.25 -3.71 -14.10
C THR A 248 9.17 -4.76 -13.86
N ALA A 249 9.08 -5.77 -14.72
CA ALA A 249 8.13 -6.88 -14.59
C ALA A 249 8.26 -7.68 -13.27
N GLN A 250 9.43 -7.65 -12.63
CA GLN A 250 9.70 -8.34 -11.36
C GLN A 250 9.27 -7.51 -10.15
N VAL A 251 9.07 -6.20 -10.31
CA VAL A 251 8.65 -5.26 -9.27
C VAL A 251 7.13 -5.18 -9.27
N ARG A 252 6.54 -5.37 -8.10
CA ARG A 252 5.09 -5.38 -7.89
C ARG A 252 4.71 -4.35 -6.83
N THR A 253 3.47 -3.90 -6.91
CA THR A 253 2.93 -2.91 -5.98
C THR A 253 2.74 -3.54 -4.60
N LEU A 254 2.59 -2.71 -3.57
CA LEU A 254 2.37 -3.18 -2.21
C LEU A 254 0.96 -3.76 -2.06
N SER A 255 0.82 -4.79 -1.22
CA SER A 255 -0.43 -5.54 -1.06
C SER A 255 -1.49 -4.77 -0.26
N ILE A 256 -2.76 -5.17 -0.37
CA ILE A 256 -3.86 -4.56 0.41
C ILE A 256 -3.59 -4.58 1.92
N PRO A 257 -3.12 -5.69 2.53
CA PRO A 257 -2.73 -5.69 3.95
C PRO A 257 -1.68 -4.64 4.28
N PHE A 258 -0.67 -4.44 3.44
CA PHE A 258 0.33 -3.39 3.62
C PHE A 258 -0.31 -1.99 3.57
N LEU A 259 -1.17 -1.72 2.58
CA LEU A 259 -1.80 -0.41 2.44
C LEU A 259 -2.70 -0.08 3.65
N ARG A 260 -3.47 -1.05 4.14
CA ARG A 260 -4.29 -0.89 5.36
C ARG A 260 -3.41 -0.67 6.60
N SER A 261 -2.32 -1.43 6.71
CA SER A 261 -1.31 -1.25 7.75
C SER A 261 -0.74 0.17 7.75
N GLN A 262 -0.47 0.74 6.57
CA GLN A 262 0.10 2.07 6.44
C GLN A 262 -0.90 3.19 6.83
N PHE A 263 -2.20 3.03 6.60
CA PHE A 263 -3.20 3.98 7.15
C PHE A 263 -3.20 3.97 8.68
N GLU A 264 -3.15 2.79 9.32
CA GLU A 264 -3.06 2.70 10.79
C GLU A 264 -1.73 3.24 11.32
N TYR A 265 -0.64 3.07 10.56
CA TYR A 265 0.64 3.69 10.88
C TYR A 265 0.50 5.22 10.94
N TYR A 266 -0.07 5.86 9.91
CA TYR A 266 -0.21 7.32 9.91
C TYR A 266 -1.16 7.82 11.00
N ARG A 267 -2.24 7.10 11.30
CA ARG A 267 -3.10 7.40 12.48
C ARG A 267 -2.31 7.37 13.78
N GLY A 268 -1.42 6.39 13.96
CA GLY A 268 -0.51 6.31 15.11
C GLY A 268 0.48 7.46 15.13
N GLU A 269 1.27 7.62 14.06
CA GLU A 269 2.32 8.64 13.91
C GLU A 269 1.80 10.06 14.18
N ARG A 270 0.57 10.34 13.75
CA ARG A 270 -0.09 11.66 13.86
C ARG A 270 -1.00 11.80 15.08
N THR A 271 -0.87 10.90 16.05
CA THR A 271 -1.57 11.03 17.32
C THR A 271 -1.01 12.21 18.13
N ILE A 272 -1.88 13.15 18.51
CA ILE A 272 -1.52 14.28 19.38
C ILE A 272 -1.00 13.73 20.72
N GLY A 273 0.17 14.21 21.14
CA GLY A 273 0.84 13.75 22.34
C GLY A 273 1.51 12.39 22.20
N GLY A 274 1.68 11.89 20.98
CA GLY A 274 2.53 10.74 20.66
C GLY A 274 4.02 11.09 20.64
N LEU A 275 4.83 10.25 19.99
CA LEU A 275 6.28 10.41 19.88
C LEU A 275 6.70 11.63 19.08
N ILE A 276 5.97 11.94 18.00
CA ILE A 276 6.33 13.02 17.06
C ILE A 276 5.63 14.34 17.41
N LEU A 277 4.35 14.30 17.77
CA LEU A 277 3.58 15.51 18.05
C LEU A 277 3.62 15.89 19.53
N THR A 278 4.35 16.95 19.85
CA THR A 278 4.59 17.45 21.21
C THR A 278 3.48 18.37 21.73
N PRO A 279 3.31 18.51 23.06
CA PRO A 279 4.01 17.78 24.13
C PRO A 279 3.54 16.33 24.22
N LEU A 280 4.48 15.43 24.51
CA LEU A 280 4.20 14.01 24.71
C LEU A 280 3.29 13.81 25.94
N THR A 281 2.25 12.97 25.81
CA THR A 281 1.31 12.66 26.90
C THR A 281 1.13 11.15 27.07
N PRO A 282 0.82 10.66 28.28
CA PRO A 282 0.54 9.23 28.49
C PRO A 282 -0.60 8.70 27.60
N LYS A 283 -1.67 9.50 27.43
CA LYS A 283 -2.82 9.14 26.59
C LYS A 283 -2.45 9.08 25.10
N GLY A 284 -1.68 10.05 24.62
CA GLY A 284 -1.22 10.10 23.22
C GLY A 284 -0.33 8.90 22.88
N ILE A 285 0.66 8.60 23.73
CA ILE A 285 1.52 7.42 23.56
C ILE A 285 0.75 6.10 23.60
N ALA A 286 -0.20 5.94 24.52
CA ALA A 286 -1.03 4.72 24.56
C ALA A 286 -1.91 4.57 23.31
N THR A 287 -2.42 5.69 22.77
CA THR A 287 -3.21 5.69 21.54
C THR A 287 -2.34 5.34 20.32
N GLU A 288 -1.15 5.93 20.22
CA GLU A 288 -0.16 5.60 19.18
C GLU A 288 0.25 4.12 19.26
N GLU A 289 0.50 3.58 20.45
CA GLU A 289 0.80 2.15 20.64
C GLU A 289 -0.32 1.27 20.07
N ALA A 290 -1.58 1.53 20.43
CA ALA A 290 -2.71 0.73 19.97
C ALA A 290 -2.86 0.76 18.43
N ARG A 291 -2.61 1.91 17.82
CA ARG A 291 -2.61 2.10 16.35
C ARG A 291 -1.50 1.31 15.69
N LEU A 292 -0.27 1.42 16.19
CA LEU A 292 0.88 0.70 15.65
C LEU A 292 0.74 -0.82 15.84
N GLN A 293 0.20 -1.28 16.97
CA GLN A 293 -0.14 -2.68 17.16
C GLN A 293 -1.16 -3.16 16.12
N LYS A 294 -2.20 -2.37 15.80
CA LYS A 294 -3.16 -2.69 14.73
C LYS A 294 -2.47 -2.71 13.36
N SER A 295 -1.61 -1.74 13.08
CA SER A 295 -0.80 -1.66 11.86
C SER A 295 0.06 -2.91 11.65
N VAL A 296 0.76 -3.37 12.70
CA VAL A 296 1.59 -4.58 12.68
C VAL A 296 0.75 -5.86 12.53
N ARG A 297 -0.44 -5.93 13.16
CA ARG A 297 -1.35 -7.07 12.97
C ARG A 297 -1.87 -7.17 11.53
N LEU A 298 -2.14 -6.02 10.89
CA LEU A 298 -2.59 -5.97 9.49
C LEU A 298 -1.48 -6.39 8.52
N CYS A 299 -0.25 -5.94 8.76
CA CYS A 299 0.90 -6.34 7.95
C CYS A 299 2.16 -6.45 8.83
N PRO A 300 2.51 -7.65 9.31
CA PRO A 300 3.72 -7.84 10.12
C PRO A 300 4.99 -7.63 9.29
N GLN A 301 4.88 -7.57 7.97
CA GLN A 301 5.97 -7.31 7.03
C GLN A 301 6.15 -5.81 6.71
N ASN A 302 5.43 -4.91 7.40
CA ASN A 302 5.67 -3.47 7.29
C ASN A 302 6.81 -3.05 8.24
N PRO A 303 8.06 -2.88 7.77
CA PRO A 303 9.21 -2.63 8.64
C PRO A 303 9.09 -1.31 9.40
N LEU A 304 8.44 -0.31 8.82
CA LEU A 304 8.25 1.00 9.44
C LEU A 304 7.31 0.93 10.65
N ALA A 305 6.18 0.22 10.52
CA ALA A 305 5.24 0.03 11.61
C ALA A 305 5.84 -0.77 12.78
N VAL A 306 6.56 -1.86 12.47
CA VAL A 306 7.24 -2.69 13.48
C VAL A 306 8.33 -1.88 14.21
N TYR A 307 9.12 -1.10 13.47
CA TYR A 307 10.12 -0.21 14.04
C TYR A 307 9.52 0.83 14.98
N MET A 308 8.48 1.54 14.54
CA MET A 308 7.85 2.58 15.36
C MET A 308 7.16 2.00 16.59
N LEU A 309 6.59 0.79 16.52
CA LEU A 309 6.06 0.11 17.70
C LEU A 309 7.17 -0.20 18.73
N GLY A 310 8.36 -0.56 18.25
CA GLY A 310 9.54 -0.70 19.10
C GLY A 310 9.95 0.60 19.78
N ARG A 311 9.98 1.72 19.03
CA ARG A 311 10.27 3.06 19.57
C ARG A 311 9.27 3.49 20.64
N VAL A 312 7.97 3.25 20.42
CA VAL A 312 6.92 3.53 21.42
C VAL A 312 7.14 2.68 22.66
N SER A 313 7.42 1.38 22.49
CA SER A 313 7.69 0.47 23.60
C SER A 313 8.89 0.92 24.44
N MET A 314 9.97 1.40 23.81
CA MET A 314 11.13 1.98 24.52
C MET A 314 10.70 3.19 25.34
N ARG A 315 9.95 4.11 24.73
CA ARG A 315 9.49 5.33 25.39
C ARG A 315 8.60 5.04 26.60
N MET A 316 7.82 3.96 26.56
CA MET A 316 6.98 3.50 27.65
C MET A 316 7.74 2.69 28.72
N GLY A 317 9.05 2.46 28.57
CA GLY A 317 9.84 1.64 29.47
C GLY A 317 9.60 0.13 29.36
N LYS A 318 8.89 -0.32 28.31
CA LYS A 318 8.59 -1.74 28.05
C LYS A 318 9.80 -2.41 27.35
N LYS A 319 10.88 -2.63 28.11
CA LYS A 319 12.19 -3.05 27.59
C LYS A 319 12.14 -4.33 26.74
N ASP A 320 11.49 -5.39 27.22
CA ASP A 320 11.42 -6.66 26.49
C ASP A 320 10.62 -6.54 25.18
N ALA A 321 9.50 -5.81 25.22
CA ALA A 321 8.70 -5.53 24.04
C ALA A 321 9.48 -4.70 23.01
N ALA A 322 10.18 -3.65 23.46
CA ALA A 322 11.04 -2.84 22.62
C ALA A 322 12.12 -3.67 21.93
N LYS A 323 12.86 -4.49 22.71
CA LYS A 323 13.90 -5.37 22.20
C LYS A 323 13.36 -6.35 21.17
N SER A 324 12.22 -6.99 21.46
CA SER A 324 11.58 -7.93 20.54
C SER A 324 11.17 -7.24 19.22
N GLN A 325 10.50 -6.09 19.29
CA GLN A 325 10.03 -5.37 18.10
C GLN A 325 11.17 -4.82 17.26
N LEU A 326 12.21 -4.26 17.89
CA LEU A 326 13.36 -3.72 17.16
C LEU A 326 14.23 -4.83 16.54
N THR A 327 14.29 -6.01 17.17
CA THR A 327 14.90 -7.19 16.55
C THR A 327 14.13 -7.63 15.31
N ALA A 328 12.79 -7.70 15.39
CA ALA A 328 11.95 -8.01 14.25
C ALA A 328 12.09 -6.96 13.14
N ALA A 329 12.04 -5.67 13.46
CA ALA A 329 12.26 -4.59 12.51
C ALA A 329 13.64 -4.71 11.84
N ASN A 330 14.70 -4.93 12.61
CA ASN A 330 16.05 -5.11 12.08
C ASN A 330 16.14 -6.26 11.08
N ALA A 331 15.50 -7.38 11.37
CA ALA A 331 15.42 -8.50 10.44
C ALA A 331 14.68 -8.13 9.15
N LEU A 332 13.55 -7.40 9.24
CA LEU A 332 12.77 -6.98 8.08
C LEU A 332 13.54 -6.01 7.18
N TYR A 333 14.14 -4.97 7.75
CA TYR A 333 14.96 -4.01 7.00
C TYR A 333 16.19 -4.70 6.36
N SER A 334 16.88 -5.56 7.12
CA SER A 334 18.03 -6.31 6.62
C SER A 334 17.63 -7.23 5.46
N HIS A 335 16.51 -7.93 5.58
CA HIS A 335 15.97 -8.79 4.51
C HIS A 335 15.57 -7.98 3.27
N ALA A 336 14.97 -6.80 3.47
CA ALA A 336 14.63 -5.87 2.39
C ALA A 336 15.88 -5.22 1.74
N GLY A 337 17.06 -5.38 2.34
CA GLY A 337 18.35 -4.99 1.77
C GLY A 337 18.85 -3.60 2.16
N TRP A 338 18.19 -2.90 3.07
CA TRP A 338 18.66 -1.62 3.61
C TRP A 338 18.11 -1.35 5.01
N VAL A 339 18.99 -0.89 5.90
CA VAL A 339 18.71 -0.55 7.29
C VAL A 339 18.90 0.95 7.50
N PRO A 340 17.83 1.71 7.82
CA PRO A 340 17.92 3.14 8.13
C PRO A 340 18.71 3.41 9.41
N GLU A 341 19.46 4.51 9.44
CA GLU A 341 20.29 4.91 10.59
C GLU A 341 19.50 5.01 11.90
N GLY A 342 18.34 5.69 11.89
CA GLY A 342 17.49 5.81 13.08
C GLY A 342 16.98 4.45 13.61
N MET A 343 16.86 3.43 12.74
CA MET A 343 16.55 2.07 13.19
C MET A 343 17.77 1.42 13.85
N THR A 344 18.97 1.56 13.27
CA THR A 344 20.23 1.09 13.87
C THR A 344 20.49 1.70 15.25
N GLU A 345 20.20 2.99 15.42
CA GLU A 345 20.33 3.68 16.71
C GLU A 345 19.38 3.10 17.76
N ALA A 346 18.08 3.02 17.44
CA ALA A 346 17.09 2.47 18.34
C ALA A 346 17.38 0.99 18.69
N PHE A 347 17.82 0.20 17.69
CA PHE A 347 18.21 -1.18 17.89
C PHE A 347 19.37 -1.31 18.90
N ARG A 348 20.43 -0.49 18.76
CA ARG A 348 21.54 -0.46 19.71
C ARG A 348 21.10 -0.04 21.11
N GLU A 349 20.26 0.99 21.22
CA GLU A 349 19.77 1.49 22.51
C GLU A 349 18.96 0.42 23.26
N ALA A 350 18.08 -0.32 22.58
CA ALA A 350 17.27 -1.37 23.18
C ALA A 350 18.07 -2.63 23.60
N HIS A 351 19.34 -2.74 23.21
CA HIS A 351 20.22 -3.87 23.50
C HIS A 351 21.38 -3.52 24.44
N ARG A 352 21.39 -2.31 25.01
CA ARG A 352 22.21 -1.94 26.17
C ARG A 352 21.46 -2.30 27.44
#